data_AF-A0A4Q3AUZ4-F1
#
_entry.id   AF-A0A4Q3AUZ4-F1
#
_cell.length_a   1.000
_cell.length_b   1.000
_cell.length_c   1.000
_cell.angle_alpha   90.00
_cell.angle_beta   90.00
_cell.angle_gamma   90.00
#
_symmetry.space_group_name_H-M   'P 1'
#
loop_
_entity.id
_entity.type
_entity.pdbx_description
1 polymer ?
#
loop_
_entity_poly.entity_id
_entity_poly.type
_entity_poly.pdbx_seq_one_letter_code
_entity_poly.pdbx_strand_id
1 'polypeptide(L)'
;MIEKEWKVRPKQALKFSRMTVFQPASIPGGTFWIIRAEVREGEPQNLIVEQKSDTDVRVDWETHVCYQPMDWERYIAERPTDAMDFRLSITPDSYYSHEFSNAGRWRCYRLNTRASDDYLFGYVPSDSEMAVELDRFFEGNPGGTATVIARLRFPAGGVSPRGVSIDKLIEPRWMYVTEPSKDRP
;
A
#
# COMPACT_ATOMS: atom_id res chain seq x y z
N MET A 1 14.09 3.40 11.32
CA MET A 1 13.41 3.27 10.01
C MET A 1 13.47 4.57 9.23
N ILE A 2 12.88 5.66 9.74
CA ILE A 2 12.86 7.00 9.10
C ILE A 2 14.26 7.52 8.75
N GLU A 3 15.20 7.58 9.70
CA GLU A 3 16.56 8.11 9.43
C GLU A 3 17.34 7.32 8.36
N LYS A 4 17.11 6.01 8.27
CA LYS A 4 17.75 5.15 7.27
C LYS A 4 17.20 5.47 5.88
N GLU A 5 15.88 5.62 5.77
CA GLU A 5 15.24 5.99 4.51
C GLU A 5 15.68 7.38 4.02
N TRP A 6 15.75 8.38 4.90
CA TRP A 6 16.19 9.73 4.54
C TRP A 6 17.63 9.79 4.03
N LYS A 7 18.51 8.88 4.48
CA LYS A 7 19.88 8.75 3.97
C LYS A 7 19.92 8.13 2.58
N VAL A 8 19.00 7.21 2.27
CA VAL A 8 18.95 6.50 0.98
C VAL A 8 18.18 7.32 -0.07
N ARG A 9 17.11 8.00 0.34
CA ARG A 9 16.23 8.83 -0.52
C ARG A 9 16.01 10.19 0.14
N PRO A 10 17.01 11.09 0.13
CA PRO A 10 16.87 12.42 0.72
C PRO A 10 15.73 13.16 0.03
N LYS A 11 14.70 13.50 0.81
CA LYS A 11 13.55 14.24 0.29
C LYS A 11 13.94 15.71 0.16
N GLN A 12 13.51 16.32 -0.94
CA GLN A 12 13.65 17.75 -1.14
C GLN A 12 12.80 18.49 -0.10
N ALA A 13 13.40 19.45 0.60
CA ALA A 13 12.66 20.32 1.50
C ALA A 13 11.72 21.21 0.68
N LEU A 14 10.41 21.02 0.85
CA LEU A 14 9.40 21.84 0.18
C LEU A 14 9.07 23.06 1.05
N LYS A 15 8.94 24.24 0.41
CA LYS A 15 8.47 25.44 1.10
C LYS A 15 6.94 25.41 1.17
N PHE A 16 6.43 25.23 2.38
CA PHE A 16 5.00 25.31 2.67
C PHE A 16 4.41 26.67 2.26
N SER A 17 3.17 26.63 1.76
CA SER A 17 2.38 27.81 1.41
C SER A 17 1.15 27.95 2.31
N ARG A 18 0.21 26.99 2.24
CA ARG A 18 -1.03 26.99 3.04
C ARG A 18 -1.63 25.58 3.15
N MET A 19 -2.54 25.39 4.10
CA MET A 19 -3.40 24.21 4.16
C MET A 19 -4.79 24.55 3.63
N THR A 20 -5.37 23.69 2.80
CA THR A 20 -6.63 23.97 2.09
C THR A 20 -7.75 22.99 2.40
N VAL A 21 -7.42 21.75 2.75
CA VAL A 21 -8.41 20.71 3.07
C VAL A 21 -8.17 20.23 4.49
N PHE A 22 -9.25 20.09 5.26
CA PHE A 22 -9.26 19.47 6.58
C PHE A 22 -10.46 18.53 6.63
N GLN A 23 -10.22 17.25 6.36
CA GLN A 23 -11.25 16.22 6.42
C GLN A 23 -10.99 15.33 7.62
N PRO A 24 -11.96 15.16 8.55
CA PRO A 24 -11.79 14.19 9.62
C PRO A 24 -11.72 12.80 9.00
N ALA A 25 -10.73 12.03 9.43
CA ALA A 25 -10.56 10.64 9.05
C ALA A 25 -11.04 9.75 10.20
N SER A 26 -12.07 8.94 9.94
CA SER A 26 -12.60 8.00 10.93
C SER A 26 -11.67 6.80 11.05
N ILE A 27 -10.70 6.92 11.94
CA ILE A 27 -9.70 5.89 12.26
C ILE A 27 -9.84 5.55 13.75
N PRO A 28 -10.15 4.30 14.11
CA PRO A 28 -10.24 3.88 15.51
C PRO A 28 -8.98 4.22 16.32
N GLY A 29 -9.16 4.68 17.56
CA GLY A 29 -8.06 4.89 18.51
C GLY A 29 -7.41 6.27 18.50
N GLY A 30 -7.81 7.19 17.61
CA GLY A 30 -7.29 8.56 17.61
C GLY A 30 -8.10 9.54 16.78
N THR A 31 -7.75 10.83 16.89
CA THR A 31 -8.34 11.89 16.07
C THR A 31 -7.42 12.16 14.88
N PHE A 32 -7.87 11.81 13.68
CA PHE A 32 -7.08 11.95 12.48
C PHE A 32 -7.70 12.93 11.49
N TRP A 33 -6.84 13.62 10.76
CA TRP A 33 -7.19 14.60 9.74
C TRP A 33 -6.43 14.32 8.45
N ILE A 34 -7.13 14.35 7.33
CA ILE A 34 -6.51 14.44 6.01
C ILE A 34 -6.37 15.91 5.68
N ILE A 35 -5.13 16.33 5.48
CA ILE A 35 -4.75 17.70 5.18
C ILE A 35 -4.14 17.77 3.79
N ARG A 36 -4.64 18.68 2.95
CA ARG A 36 -3.96 19.07 1.72
C ARG A 36 -3.11 20.30 1.99
N ALA A 37 -1.80 20.13 1.89
CA ALA A 37 -0.81 21.19 2.03
C ALA A 37 -0.34 21.65 0.66
N GLU A 38 -0.63 22.90 0.32
CA GLU A 38 -0.10 23.58 -0.84
C GLU A 38 1.35 23.97 -0.57
N VAL A 39 2.23 23.71 -1.53
CA VAL A 39 3.66 24.06 -1.48
C VAL A 39 3.95 25.10 -2.56
N ARG A 40 4.99 25.92 -2.35
CA ARG A 40 5.33 27.01 -3.28
C ARG A 40 5.82 26.50 -4.63
N GLU A 41 6.47 25.34 -4.63
CA GLU A 41 7.03 24.68 -5.80
C GLU A 41 6.72 23.19 -5.71
N GLY A 42 6.15 22.64 -6.78
CA GLY A 42 5.78 21.23 -6.86
C GLY A 42 4.30 20.96 -6.58
N GLU A 43 3.96 19.67 -6.54
CA GLU A 43 2.58 19.21 -6.35
C GLU A 43 2.12 19.34 -4.90
N PRO A 44 0.83 19.62 -4.66
CA PRO A 44 0.25 19.63 -3.33
C PRO A 44 0.44 18.29 -2.60
N GLN A 45 0.71 18.36 -1.30
CA GLN A 45 0.98 17.20 -0.47
C GLN A 45 -0.28 16.81 0.29
N ASN A 46 -0.71 15.56 0.15
CA ASN A 46 -1.74 14.98 1.01
C ASN A 46 -1.06 14.39 2.25
N LEU A 47 -1.42 14.90 3.41
CA LEU A 47 -0.89 14.52 4.71
C LEU A 47 -1.99 13.87 5.53
N ILE A 48 -1.62 12.85 6.27
CA ILE A 48 -2.46 12.31 7.34
C ILE A 48 -1.83 12.78 8.64
N VAL A 49 -2.66 13.37 9.49
CA VAL A 49 -2.23 14.02 10.71
C VAL A 49 -3.03 13.46 11.87
N GLU A 50 -2.33 12.98 12.90
CA GLU A 50 -2.89 12.63 14.19
C GLU A 50 -2.84 13.85 15.11
N GLN A 51 -3.99 14.25 15.65
CA GLN A 51 -4.09 15.27 16.67
C GLN A 51 -4.18 14.60 18.04
N LYS A 52 -3.10 14.66 18.82
CA LYS A 52 -3.05 14.11 20.19
C LYS A 52 -3.54 15.10 21.24
N SER A 53 -3.36 16.40 20.99
CA SER A 53 -3.88 17.51 21.77
C SER A 53 -3.96 18.77 20.91
N ASP A 54 -4.37 19.90 21.50
CA ASP A 54 -4.37 21.20 20.81
C ASP A 54 -2.97 21.68 20.39
N THR A 55 -1.91 21.09 20.97
CA THR A 55 -0.51 21.48 20.72
C THR A 55 0.40 20.35 20.24
N ASP A 56 -0.03 19.08 20.34
CA ASP A 56 0.70 17.91 19.81
C ASP A 56 -0.02 17.37 18.57
N VAL A 57 0.60 17.61 17.42
CA VAL A 57 0.13 17.25 16.10
C VAL A 57 1.25 16.51 15.38
N ARG A 58 0.97 15.28 14.91
CA ARG A 58 1.97 14.40 14.28
C ARG A 58 1.54 13.99 12.89
N VAL A 59 2.50 13.88 11.98
CA VAL A 59 2.27 13.43 10.60
C VAL A 59 2.57 11.93 10.52
N ASP A 60 1.67 11.17 9.88
CA ASP A 60 1.99 9.81 9.44
C ASP A 60 2.98 9.89 8.28
N TRP A 61 4.25 9.76 8.63
CA TRP A 61 5.35 9.82 7.69
C TRP A 61 5.33 8.68 6.68
N GLU A 62 4.98 7.45 7.09
CA GLU A 62 5.04 6.28 6.20
C GLU A 62 4.00 6.38 5.08
N THR A 63 2.80 6.85 5.41
CA THR A 63 1.76 7.11 4.41
C THR A 63 2.15 8.29 3.52
N HIS A 64 2.73 9.36 4.09
CA HIS A 64 3.14 10.54 3.32
C HIS A 64 4.21 10.20 2.27
N VAL A 65 5.24 9.44 2.64
CA VAL A 65 6.32 9.07 1.71
C VAL A 65 6.03 7.79 0.93
N CYS A 66 4.88 7.14 1.17
CA CYS A 66 4.52 5.82 0.66
C CYS A 66 5.65 4.80 0.84
N TYR A 67 6.14 4.67 2.07
CA TYR A 67 7.27 3.80 2.39
C TYR A 67 7.01 2.36 1.96
N GLN A 68 8.02 1.75 1.32
CA GLN A 68 8.05 0.35 0.90
C GLN A 68 9.24 -0.36 1.55
N PRO A 69 9.13 -1.66 1.89
CA PRO A 69 10.22 -2.43 2.47
C PRO A 69 11.39 -2.64 1.49
N MET A 70 11.10 -2.59 0.20
CA MET A 70 12.04 -2.71 -0.90
C MET A 70 11.58 -1.80 -2.05
N ASP A 71 12.53 -1.30 -2.84
CA ASP A 71 12.23 -0.63 -4.10
C ASP A 71 11.40 -1.56 -5.00
N TRP A 72 10.37 -1.03 -5.65
CA TRP A 72 9.38 -1.86 -6.34
C TRP A 72 9.96 -2.52 -7.59
N GLU A 73 10.69 -1.74 -8.39
CA GLU A 73 11.39 -2.20 -9.58
C GLU A 73 12.43 -3.24 -9.22
N ARG A 74 13.17 -3.01 -8.12
CA ARG A 74 14.11 -4.00 -7.58
C ARG A 74 13.41 -5.29 -7.12
N TYR A 75 12.26 -5.20 -6.45
CA TYR A 75 11.47 -6.35 -6.01
C TYR A 75 10.99 -7.19 -7.21
N ILE A 76 10.54 -6.52 -8.28
CA ILE A 76 10.13 -7.18 -9.54
C ILE A 76 11.34 -7.85 -10.22
N ALA A 77 12.50 -7.20 -10.25
CA ALA A 77 13.69 -7.71 -10.90
C ALA A 77 14.33 -8.89 -10.13
N GLU A 78 14.48 -8.76 -8.80
CA GLU A 78 15.15 -9.78 -7.97
C GLU A 78 14.24 -10.95 -7.61
N ARG A 79 12.91 -10.76 -7.65
CA ARG A 79 11.90 -11.79 -7.36
C ARG A 79 12.18 -12.56 -6.06
N PRO A 80 12.36 -11.87 -4.91
CA PRO A 80 12.68 -12.55 -3.67
C PRO A 80 11.53 -13.45 -3.20
N THR A 81 11.88 -14.57 -2.58
CA THR A 81 10.90 -15.53 -2.02
C THR A 81 10.52 -15.21 -0.58
N ASP A 82 11.22 -14.27 0.06
CA ASP A 82 10.84 -13.73 1.35
C ASP A 82 9.58 -12.88 1.24
N ALA A 83 8.67 -13.02 2.20
CA ALA A 83 7.43 -12.26 2.19
C ALA A 83 7.63 -10.85 2.75
N MET A 84 7.07 -9.85 2.07
CA MET A 84 7.25 -8.43 2.42
C MET A 84 5.92 -7.66 2.33
N ASP A 85 5.75 -6.67 3.21
CA ASP A 85 4.51 -5.88 3.33
C ASP A 85 4.60 -4.60 2.48
N PHE A 86 3.83 -4.50 1.40
CA PHE A 86 3.82 -3.36 0.49
C PHE A 86 2.55 -2.52 0.60
N ARG A 87 2.69 -1.20 0.42
CA ARG A 87 1.57 -0.28 0.18
C ARG A 87 1.23 -0.26 -1.29
N LEU A 88 0.05 -0.73 -1.66
CA LEU A 88 -0.32 -0.98 -3.05
C LEU A 88 -1.65 -0.33 -3.39
N SER A 89 -1.81 -0.04 -4.68
CA SER A 89 -3.11 0.07 -5.32
C SER A 89 -3.46 -1.30 -5.91
N ILE A 90 -4.63 -1.83 -5.56
CA ILE A 90 -5.13 -3.13 -6.00
C ILE A 90 -6.43 -2.96 -6.80
N THR A 91 -6.50 -3.59 -7.97
CA THR A 91 -7.64 -3.54 -8.89
C THR A 91 -7.97 -4.96 -9.36
N PRO A 92 -9.24 -5.40 -9.40
CA PRO A 92 -9.60 -6.71 -9.94
C PRO A 92 -9.12 -6.88 -11.38
N ASP A 93 -8.61 -8.06 -11.72
CA ASP A 93 -8.11 -8.41 -13.06
C ASP A 93 -8.44 -9.89 -13.37
N SER A 94 -8.16 -10.35 -14.59
CA SER A 94 -8.46 -11.71 -15.07
C SER A 94 -7.28 -12.37 -15.79
N TYR A 95 -6.06 -11.87 -15.57
CA TYR A 95 -4.84 -12.49 -16.09
C TYR A 95 -4.42 -13.72 -15.27
N TYR A 96 -4.69 -14.94 -15.79
CA TYR A 96 -4.29 -16.20 -15.16
C TYR A 96 -3.19 -16.88 -15.98
N SER A 97 -2.04 -17.17 -15.37
CA SER A 97 -0.91 -17.78 -16.07
C SER A 97 -0.09 -18.72 -15.17
N HIS A 98 0.59 -19.69 -15.78
CA HIS A 98 1.52 -20.61 -15.12
C HIS A 98 0.93 -21.29 -13.86
N GLU A 99 1.59 -21.17 -12.71
CA GLU A 99 1.11 -21.70 -11.42
C GLU A 99 -0.24 -21.11 -10.96
N PHE A 100 -0.64 -19.96 -11.52
CA PHE A 100 -1.90 -19.27 -11.27
C PHE A 100 -2.92 -19.43 -12.40
N SER A 101 -2.77 -20.42 -13.29
CA SER A 101 -3.61 -20.60 -14.49
C SER A 101 -5.07 -20.98 -14.23
N ASN A 102 -5.39 -21.52 -13.05
CA ASN A 102 -6.75 -21.98 -12.73
C ASN A 102 -7.59 -20.86 -12.10
N ALA A 103 -8.43 -20.21 -12.92
CA ALA A 103 -9.34 -19.15 -12.50
C ALA A 103 -10.43 -19.58 -11.48
N GLY A 104 -10.70 -20.88 -11.35
CA GLY A 104 -11.56 -21.39 -10.28
C GLY A 104 -10.88 -21.39 -8.92
N ARG A 105 -9.55 -21.56 -8.89
CA ARG A 105 -8.74 -21.62 -7.67
C ARG A 105 -8.19 -20.29 -7.22
N TRP A 106 -8.06 -19.33 -8.13
CA TRP A 106 -7.43 -18.04 -7.86
C TRP A 106 -8.35 -16.88 -8.19
N ARG A 107 -8.33 -15.86 -7.34
CA ARG A 107 -8.71 -14.48 -7.67
C ARG A 107 -7.47 -13.72 -8.11
N CYS A 108 -7.60 -12.92 -9.16
CA CYS A 108 -6.50 -12.15 -9.73
C CYS A 108 -6.74 -10.65 -9.53
N TYR A 109 -5.66 -9.95 -9.18
CA TYR A 109 -5.66 -8.51 -9.03
C TYR A 109 -4.41 -7.91 -9.66
N ARG A 110 -4.55 -6.75 -10.29
CA ARG A 110 -3.42 -5.93 -10.70
C ARG A 110 -2.93 -5.10 -9.51
N LEU A 111 -1.62 -5.12 -9.27
CA LEU A 111 -0.94 -4.44 -8.17
C LEU A 111 -0.01 -3.37 -8.73
N ASN A 112 -0.19 -2.13 -8.26
CA ASN A 112 0.70 -1.00 -8.59
C ASN A 112 1.21 -0.33 -7.30
N THR A 113 2.36 0.33 -7.37
CA THR A 113 2.79 1.27 -6.34
C THR A 113 2.63 2.71 -6.83
N ARG A 114 2.64 3.68 -5.92
CA ARG A 114 2.53 5.10 -6.30
C ARG A 114 3.73 5.61 -7.10
N ALA A 115 4.91 5.03 -6.87
CA ALA A 115 6.18 5.55 -7.37
C ALA A 115 6.64 4.90 -8.69
N SER A 116 5.88 3.93 -9.21
CA SER A 116 6.28 3.11 -10.34
C SER A 116 5.12 2.87 -11.29
N ASP A 117 5.40 2.88 -12.59
CA ASP A 117 4.45 2.46 -13.64
C ASP A 117 4.44 0.93 -13.84
N ASP A 118 5.40 0.22 -13.24
CA ASP A 118 5.48 -1.22 -13.30
C ASP A 118 4.46 -1.87 -12.36
N TYR A 119 3.93 -3.01 -12.80
CA TYR A 119 2.85 -3.71 -12.12
C TYR A 119 3.12 -5.22 -12.00
N LEU A 120 2.50 -5.81 -11.00
CA LEU A 120 2.44 -7.25 -10.77
C LEU A 120 0.99 -7.74 -10.79
N PHE A 121 0.82 -9.04 -11.02
CA PHE A 121 -0.45 -9.75 -10.81
C PHE A 121 -0.39 -10.48 -9.47
N GLY A 122 -1.25 -10.06 -8.55
CA GLY A 122 -1.42 -10.66 -7.25
C GLY A 122 -2.55 -11.68 -7.26
N TYR A 123 -2.29 -12.85 -6.67
CA TYR A 123 -3.25 -13.94 -6.62
C TYR A 123 -3.60 -14.32 -5.18
N VAL A 124 -4.89 -14.58 -4.97
CA VAL A 124 -5.47 -15.01 -3.69
C VAL A 124 -6.27 -16.30 -3.93
N PRO A 125 -6.23 -17.31 -3.05
CA PRO A 125 -7.10 -18.48 -3.18
C PRO A 125 -8.57 -18.09 -3.16
N SER A 126 -9.35 -18.55 -4.14
CA SER A 126 -10.76 -18.17 -4.33
C SER A 126 -11.68 -18.53 -3.15
N ASP A 127 -11.30 -19.51 -2.35
CA ASP A 127 -12.03 -20.01 -1.18
C ASP A 127 -11.57 -19.37 0.14
N SER A 128 -10.61 -18.45 0.09
CA SER A 128 -10.09 -17.78 1.29
C SER A 128 -11.01 -16.67 1.79
N GLU A 129 -10.95 -16.39 3.10
CA GLU A 129 -11.64 -15.24 3.70
C GLU A 129 -11.21 -13.90 3.07
N MET A 130 -9.93 -13.79 2.69
CA MET A 130 -9.39 -12.61 2.01
C MET A 130 -10.02 -12.39 0.63
N ALA A 131 -10.28 -13.47 -0.13
CA ALA A 131 -11.02 -13.35 -1.39
C ALA A 131 -12.42 -12.80 -1.14
N VAL A 132 -13.12 -13.30 -0.11
CA VAL A 132 -14.46 -12.80 0.27
C VAL A 132 -14.42 -11.33 0.71
N GLU A 133 -13.41 -10.92 1.48
CA GLU A 133 -13.25 -9.53 1.91
C GLU A 133 -13.00 -8.57 0.73
N LEU A 134 -12.10 -8.94 -0.17
CA LEU A 134 -11.80 -8.17 -1.38
C LEU A 134 -13.00 -8.12 -2.33
N ASP A 135 -13.70 -9.25 -2.53
CA ASP A 135 -14.90 -9.31 -3.37
C ASP A 135 -15.97 -8.34 -2.83
N ARG A 136 -16.26 -8.35 -1.52
CA ARG A 136 -17.19 -7.38 -0.89
C ARG A 136 -16.76 -5.93 -1.06
N PHE A 137 -15.46 -5.66 -0.95
CA PHE A 137 -14.93 -4.31 -1.15
C PHE A 137 -15.22 -3.81 -2.58
N PHE A 138 -15.03 -4.67 -3.59
CA PHE A 138 -15.18 -4.30 -4.99
C PHE A 138 -16.62 -4.42 -5.51
N GLU A 139 -17.50 -5.21 -4.89
CA GLU A 139 -18.93 -5.23 -5.22
C GLU A 139 -19.57 -3.83 -5.07
N GLY A 140 -19.16 -3.06 -4.05
CA GLY A 140 -19.59 -1.68 -3.85
C GLY A 140 -18.90 -0.65 -4.76
N ASN A 141 -17.86 -1.05 -5.50
CA ASN A 141 -17.09 -0.19 -6.40
C ASN A 141 -16.51 -0.98 -7.60
N PRO A 142 -17.35 -1.48 -8.53
CA PRO A 142 -16.89 -2.32 -9.63
C PRO A 142 -15.92 -1.58 -10.55
N GLY A 143 -14.76 -2.17 -10.81
CA GLY A 143 -13.66 -1.51 -11.55
C GLY A 143 -12.91 -0.45 -10.75
N GLY A 144 -13.27 -0.26 -9.48
CA GLY A 144 -12.58 0.61 -8.55
C GLY A 144 -11.18 0.11 -8.22
N THR A 145 -10.35 1.03 -7.74
CA THR A 145 -9.02 0.73 -7.20
C THR A 145 -9.06 0.92 -5.69
N ALA A 146 -8.62 -0.10 -4.94
CA ALA A 146 -8.43 0.00 -3.50
C ALA A 146 -6.98 0.35 -3.19
N THR A 147 -6.74 1.01 -2.06
CA THR A 147 -5.38 1.22 -1.53
C THR A 147 -5.21 0.43 -0.26
N VAL A 148 -4.26 -0.50 -0.25
CA VAL A 148 -4.11 -1.52 0.80
C VAL A 148 -2.66 -1.65 1.26
N ILE A 149 -2.46 -2.28 2.40
CA ILE A 149 -1.18 -2.87 2.79
C ILE A 149 -1.32 -4.38 2.68
N ALA A 150 -0.50 -5.00 1.83
CA ALA A 150 -0.58 -6.43 1.57
C ALA A 150 0.79 -7.08 1.65
N ARG A 151 0.83 -8.30 2.20
CA ARG A 151 2.02 -9.14 2.21
C ARG A 151 2.12 -9.89 0.89
N LEU A 152 3.17 -9.61 0.14
CA LEU A 152 3.46 -10.24 -1.14
C LEU A 152 4.58 -11.26 -1.01
N ARG A 153 4.53 -12.30 -1.83
CA ARG A 153 5.63 -13.26 -2.01
C ARG A 153 5.70 -13.74 -3.47
N PHE A 154 6.91 -13.85 -4.03
CA PHE A 154 7.10 -14.65 -5.24
C PHE A 154 7.11 -16.15 -4.89
N PRO A 155 6.36 -16.99 -5.61
CA PRO A 155 6.42 -18.45 -5.40
C PRO A 155 7.83 -18.98 -5.61
N ALA A 156 8.29 -19.86 -4.70
CA ALA A 156 9.57 -20.54 -4.86
C ALA A 156 9.56 -21.40 -6.13
N GLY A 157 10.49 -21.14 -7.06
CA GLY A 157 10.51 -21.79 -8.38
C GLY A 157 9.36 -21.36 -9.32
N GLY A 158 8.68 -20.26 -9.00
CA GLY A 158 7.58 -19.72 -9.82
C GLY A 158 8.04 -19.33 -11.22
N VAL A 159 7.25 -19.72 -12.22
CA VAL A 159 7.58 -19.47 -13.64
C VAL A 159 6.93 -18.15 -14.10
N SER A 160 5.83 -17.73 -13.48
CA SER A 160 5.17 -16.48 -13.82
C SER A 160 6.10 -15.27 -13.66
N PRO A 161 6.36 -14.49 -14.73
CA PRO A 161 7.32 -13.39 -14.68
C PRO A 161 6.84 -12.20 -13.83
N ARG A 162 5.51 -12.04 -13.70
CA ARG A 162 4.87 -10.93 -12.96
C ARG A 162 3.87 -11.42 -11.91
N GLY A 163 3.80 -12.72 -11.64
CA GLY A 163 2.85 -13.29 -10.69
C GLY A 163 3.42 -13.39 -9.27
N VAL A 164 2.64 -12.94 -8.29
CA VAL A 164 2.94 -13.06 -6.86
C VAL A 164 1.72 -13.58 -6.09
N SER A 165 1.94 -14.27 -4.98
CA SER A 165 0.87 -14.53 -4.02
C SER A 165 0.66 -13.30 -3.15
N ILE A 166 -0.61 -12.99 -2.88
CA ILE A 166 -0.98 -12.12 -1.77
C ILE A 166 -1.26 -13.05 -0.59
N ASP A 167 -0.33 -13.09 0.35
CA ASP A 167 -0.40 -14.01 1.48
C ASP A 167 -1.34 -13.50 2.57
N LYS A 168 -1.42 -12.18 2.72
CA LYS A 168 -2.21 -11.53 3.78
C LYS A 168 -2.55 -10.08 3.41
N LEU A 169 -3.79 -9.69 3.65
CA LEU A 169 -4.18 -8.28 3.75
C LEU A 169 -3.82 -7.80 5.16
N ILE A 170 -2.84 -6.91 5.27
CA ILE A 170 -2.40 -6.38 6.56
C ILE A 170 -3.35 -5.27 7.01
N GLU A 171 -3.67 -4.36 6.09
CA GLU A 171 -4.64 -3.29 6.33
C GLU A 171 -5.42 -3.00 5.04
N PRO A 172 -6.75 -2.81 5.12
CA PRO A 172 -7.59 -2.47 3.96
C PRO A 172 -7.46 -1.00 3.54
N ARG A 173 -6.49 -0.26 4.09
CA ARG A 173 -6.17 1.15 3.84
C ARG A 173 -4.66 1.33 3.88
N TRP A 174 -4.11 2.41 3.32
CA TRP A 174 -2.67 2.73 3.37
C TRP A 174 -2.10 3.05 4.76
N MET A 175 -2.89 2.91 5.81
CA MET A 175 -2.56 3.29 7.17
C MET A 175 -2.70 2.10 8.11
N TYR A 176 -1.77 1.99 9.05
CA TYR A 176 -1.90 1.12 10.20
C TYR A 176 -2.81 1.79 11.24
N VAL A 177 -3.93 1.15 11.58
CA VAL A 177 -4.87 1.65 12.60
C VAL A 177 -4.37 1.31 14.01
N THR A 178 -3.45 0.35 14.11
CA THR A 178 -2.81 -0.08 15.35
C THR A 178 -1.30 0.08 15.25
N GLU A 179 -0.61 0.27 16.38
CA GLU A 179 0.86 0.28 16.38
C GLU A 179 1.37 -1.02 15.74
N PRO A 180 2.26 -0.96 14.72
CA PRO A 180 2.86 -2.16 14.15
C PRO A 180 3.52 -2.96 15.27
N SER A 181 3.16 -4.24 15.43
CA SER A 181 3.79 -5.11 16.42
C SER A 181 5.31 -5.04 16.28
N LYS A 182 6.03 -4.99 17.41
CA LYS A 182 7.50 -4.86 17.45
C LYS A 182 8.27 -5.93 16.67
N ASP A 183 7.61 -7.02 16.28
CA ASP A 183 8.19 -8.17 15.58
C ASP A 183 8.12 -8.07 14.04
N ARG A 184 8.18 -6.87 13.46
CA ARG A 184 8.37 -6.74 12.01
C ARG A 184 9.86 -7.05 11.69
N PRO A 185 10.15 -7.92 10.70
CA PRO A 185 11.52 -8.19 10.27
C PRO A 185 12.25 -6.94 9.75
#